data_AF-A0A142YE04-F1
#
_entry.id   AF-A0A142YE04-F1
#
_cell.length_a   1.000
_cell.length_b   1.000
_cell.length_c   1.000
_cell.angle_alpha   90.00
_cell.angle_beta   90.00
_cell.angle_gamma   90.00
#
_symmetry.space_group_name_H-M   'P 1'
#
loop_
_entity.id
_entity.type
_entity.pdbx_description
1 polymer ?
#
loop_
_entity_poly.entity_id
_entity_poly.type
_entity_poly.pdbx_seq_one_letter_code
_entity_poly.pdbx_strand_id
1 'polypeptide(L)'
;MKFTKMHGLGNDYVYVETFSQPAPADPGELARAVSDRHFAIGSDGLILIMPSDRADARMRMFNSDGSEGEMCGNGVRCVAKFIHDHGIAARPRVTVETGRGVLTLDLTVEAGEARLVRVDMGAPILRAEEIPTNLPGDPVIDVPLEIGGKDFLLTAVSMGNPHAVLFVDDVAAFPLEALGPLIERHPAFPKRVNVHVVEVVSPSEVRMRTWERGSGVTLACGTGACAVCVAGVLTGRTGGRILAHLPGGDLELEWPDRDASVFMTGPATEVFSGTWPQA
;
A
#
# COMPACT_ATOMS: atom_id res chain seq x y z
N MET A 1 14.51 -7.41 22.79
CA MET A 1 13.85 -6.28 22.08
C MET A 1 12.34 -6.40 22.21
N LYS A 2 11.63 -5.35 22.65
CA LYS A 2 10.16 -5.36 22.65
C LYS A 2 9.63 -5.07 21.24
N PHE A 3 8.52 -5.70 20.88
CA PHE A 3 7.87 -5.48 19.59
C PHE A 3 6.35 -5.57 19.71
N THR A 4 5.67 -4.99 18.72
CA THR A 4 4.24 -5.13 18.48
C THR A 4 4.02 -5.64 17.07
N LYS A 5 3.23 -6.69 16.91
CA LYS A 5 2.80 -7.20 15.61
C LYS A 5 1.55 -6.46 15.20
N MET A 6 1.54 -5.86 14.02
CA MET A 6 0.36 -5.17 13.47
C MET A 6 0.16 -5.52 12.00
N HIS A 7 -1.05 -5.31 11.50
CA HIS A 7 -1.34 -5.39 10.07
C HIS A 7 -2.30 -4.31 9.59
N GLY A 8 -2.15 -3.95 8.31
CA GLY A 8 -3.15 -3.22 7.54
C GLY A 8 -3.67 -4.15 6.44
N LEU A 9 -4.88 -4.67 6.59
CA LEU A 9 -5.52 -5.59 5.62
C LEU A 9 -4.67 -6.82 5.26
N GLY A 10 -4.14 -7.51 6.28
CA GLY A 10 -3.31 -8.70 6.12
C GLY A 10 -1.84 -8.44 5.79
N ASN A 11 -1.46 -7.24 5.32
CA ASN A 11 -0.06 -6.87 5.17
C ASN A 11 0.54 -6.55 6.54
N ASP A 12 1.39 -7.44 7.04
CA ASP A 12 1.73 -7.56 8.46
C ASP A 12 3.22 -7.33 8.74
N TYR A 13 3.53 -6.39 9.64
CA TYR A 13 4.91 -6.05 10.02
C TYR A 13 5.15 -6.28 11.51
N VAL A 14 6.42 -6.53 11.85
CA VAL A 14 6.89 -6.38 13.22
C VAL A 14 7.24 -4.92 13.45
N TYR A 15 6.65 -4.28 14.46
CA TYR A 15 6.89 -2.89 14.83
C TYR A 15 7.78 -2.82 16.06
N VAL A 16 8.84 -2.03 15.97
CA VAL A 16 9.82 -1.81 17.05
C VAL A 16 9.92 -0.31 17.26
N GLU A 17 9.40 0.17 18.39
CA GLU A 17 9.56 1.56 18.78
C GLU A 17 10.96 1.80 19.38
N THR A 18 11.52 3.00 19.17
CA THR A 18 12.84 3.38 19.68
C THR A 18 12.79 4.63 20.55
N PHE A 19 11.64 4.91 21.17
CA PHE A 19 11.47 5.96 22.18
C PHE A 19 11.86 5.44 23.57
N SER A 20 11.50 4.19 23.89
CA SER A 20 11.76 3.57 25.20
C SER A 20 12.87 2.52 25.19
N GLN A 21 13.41 2.20 24.02
CA GLN A 21 14.49 1.23 23.81
C GLN A 21 15.42 1.67 22.67
N PRO A 22 16.68 1.20 22.64
CA PRO A 22 17.61 1.56 21.57
C PRO A 22 17.16 1.00 20.21
N ALA A 23 17.48 1.73 19.14
CA ALA A 23 17.35 1.21 17.79
C ALA A 23 18.30 0.01 17.57
N PRO A 24 17.90 -0.99 16.77
CA PRO A 24 18.77 -2.12 16.43
C PRO A 24 20.00 -1.65 15.65
N ALA A 25 21.15 -2.29 15.90
CA ALA A 25 22.43 -1.94 15.27
C ALA A 25 22.40 -2.18 13.74
N ASP A 26 21.82 -3.30 13.32
CA ASP A 26 21.54 -3.60 11.91
C ASP A 26 20.04 -3.91 11.74
N PRO A 27 19.22 -2.90 11.37
CA PRO A 27 17.80 -3.10 11.12
C PRO A 27 17.51 -4.09 9.97
N GLY A 28 18.38 -4.17 8.96
CA GLY A 28 18.16 -5.04 7.80
C GLY A 28 18.39 -6.51 8.14
N GLU A 29 19.43 -6.81 8.92
CA GLU A 29 19.63 -8.15 9.47
C GLU A 29 18.50 -8.55 10.41
N LEU A 30 18.09 -7.63 11.31
CA LEU A 30 16.95 -7.89 12.19
C LEU A 30 15.67 -8.16 11.40
N ALA A 31 15.41 -7.42 10.33
CA ALA A 31 14.24 -7.61 9.48
C ALA A 31 14.20 -9.03 8.90
N ARG A 32 15.33 -9.57 8.42
CA ARG A 32 15.43 -10.96 7.97
C ARG A 32 15.14 -11.93 9.11
N ALA A 33 15.75 -11.71 10.27
CA ALA A 33 15.65 -12.60 11.42
C ALA A 33 14.22 -12.70 11.96
N VAL A 34 13.49 -11.59 12.08
CA VAL A 34 12.14 -11.59 12.67
C VAL A 34 11.06 -11.98 11.66
N SER A 35 11.31 -11.81 10.36
CA SER A 35 10.29 -11.99 9.32
C SER A 35 10.08 -13.45 8.91
N ASP A 36 10.97 -14.37 9.27
CA ASP A 36 10.77 -15.79 9.00
C ASP A 36 9.51 -16.30 9.71
N ARG A 37 8.56 -16.83 8.92
CA ARG A 37 7.24 -17.26 9.42
C ARG A 37 7.25 -18.62 10.13
N HIS A 38 8.30 -19.43 9.99
CA HIS A 38 8.39 -20.77 10.57
C HIS A 38 9.28 -20.80 11.81
N PHE A 39 10.36 -20.02 11.80
CA PHE A 39 11.41 -20.04 12.81
C PHE A 39 11.45 -18.78 13.69
N ALA A 40 10.65 -17.76 13.37
CA ALA A 40 10.63 -16.50 14.10
C ALA A 40 9.20 -15.96 14.30
N ILE A 41 9.07 -14.63 14.42
CA ILE A 41 7.78 -13.96 14.64
C ILE A 41 6.89 -14.09 13.39
N GLY A 42 7.51 -13.99 12.21
CA GLY A 42 6.83 -14.03 10.91
C GLY A 42 6.24 -12.69 10.52
N SER A 43 6.63 -12.13 9.38
CA SER A 43 6.10 -10.86 8.85
C SER A 43 6.47 -10.64 7.39
N ASP A 44 5.83 -9.67 6.75
CA ASP A 44 6.27 -9.12 5.47
C ASP A 44 7.54 -8.23 5.63
N GLY A 45 7.84 -7.80 6.86
CA GLY A 45 9.04 -7.05 7.18
C GLY A 45 9.06 -6.47 8.60
N LEU A 46 9.99 -5.54 8.81
CA LEU A 46 10.18 -4.79 10.05
C LEU A 46 9.88 -3.29 9.83
N ILE A 47 9.18 -2.66 10.76
CA ILE A 47 9.02 -1.21 10.82
C ILE A 47 9.59 -0.68 12.13
N LEU A 48 10.50 0.27 12.04
CA LEU A 48 10.98 1.03 13.18
C LEU A 48 10.15 2.30 13.35
N ILE A 49 9.68 2.54 14.57
CA ILE A 49 9.00 3.78 14.96
C ILE A 49 9.96 4.58 15.84
N MET A 50 10.49 5.67 15.29
CA MET A 50 11.61 6.40 15.86
C MET A 50 11.22 7.82 16.24
N PRO A 51 11.97 8.49 17.14
CA PRO A 51 11.88 9.93 17.31
C PRO A 51 12.15 10.69 16.00
N SER A 52 11.50 11.84 15.82
CA SER A 52 11.71 12.77 14.70
C SER A 52 11.83 14.20 15.23
N ASP A 53 12.67 15.01 14.59
CA ASP A 53 12.80 16.45 14.89
C ASP A 53 11.76 17.30 14.15
N ARG A 54 10.98 16.70 13.23
CA ARG A 54 10.09 17.42 12.30
C ARG A 54 8.69 16.83 12.18
N ALA A 55 8.41 15.74 12.87
CA ALA A 55 7.14 15.03 12.88
C ALA A 55 6.89 14.37 14.25
N ASP A 56 5.70 13.81 14.48
CA ASP A 56 5.40 13.11 15.73
C ASP A 56 6.20 11.81 15.90
N ALA A 57 6.52 11.15 14.78
CA ALA A 57 7.43 10.02 14.72
C ALA A 57 8.08 9.93 13.34
N ARG A 58 9.15 9.14 13.26
CA ARG A 58 9.79 8.72 12.01
C ARG A 58 9.58 7.23 11.80
N MET A 59 9.18 6.86 10.58
CA MET A 59 9.06 5.48 10.14
C MET A 59 10.25 5.12 9.26
N ARG A 60 10.89 3.97 9.56
CA ARG A 60 11.78 3.26 8.63
C ARG A 60 11.24 1.87 8.40
N MET A 61 11.12 1.47 7.14
CA MET A 61 10.53 0.20 6.74
C MET A 61 11.57 -0.68 6.07
N PHE A 62 11.65 -1.93 6.49
CA PHE A 62 12.54 -2.94 5.94
C PHE A 62 11.71 -4.12 5.48
N ASN A 63 11.94 -4.57 4.25
CA ASN A 63 11.33 -5.79 3.73
C ASN A 63 11.91 -7.02 4.44
N SER A 64 11.24 -8.16 4.32
CA SER A 64 11.70 -9.45 4.87
C SER A 64 13.07 -9.89 4.34
N ASP A 65 13.52 -9.40 3.19
CA ASP A 65 14.86 -9.63 2.64
C ASP A 65 15.94 -8.67 3.21
N GLY A 66 15.56 -7.78 4.13
CA GLY A 66 16.41 -6.79 4.79
C GLY A 66 16.64 -5.51 4.00
N SER A 67 16.07 -5.36 2.80
CA SER A 67 16.16 -4.11 2.03
C SER A 67 15.28 -3.02 2.65
N GLU A 68 15.78 -1.77 2.71
CA GLU A 68 15.01 -0.62 3.18
C GLU A 68 14.16 -0.04 2.05
N GLY A 69 12.89 0.22 2.33
CA GLY A 69 11.95 0.86 1.42
C GLY A 69 11.53 2.24 1.92
N GLU A 70 11.15 3.10 0.98
CA GLU A 70 10.88 4.51 1.28
C GLU A 70 9.54 4.74 2.01
N MET A 71 8.52 3.94 1.69
CA MET A 71 7.16 4.07 2.25
C MET A 71 6.34 2.80 2.04
N CYS A 72 5.47 2.48 3.00
CA CYS A 72 4.43 1.46 2.87
C CYS A 72 3.10 2.03 3.39
N GLY A 73 2.08 2.10 2.52
CA GLY A 73 0.79 2.71 2.85
C GLY A 73 0.04 1.97 3.98
N ASN A 74 0.12 0.64 4.02
CA ASN A 74 -0.42 -0.16 5.13
C ASN A 74 0.42 0.02 6.40
N GLY A 75 1.74 0.06 6.24
CA GLY A 75 2.70 0.25 7.30
C GLY A 75 2.47 1.54 8.08
N VAL A 76 2.34 2.67 7.37
CA VAL A 76 2.18 4.00 7.97
C VAL A 76 0.85 4.18 8.69
N ARG A 77 -0.24 3.52 8.24
CA ARG A 77 -1.50 3.49 9.00
C ARG A 77 -1.31 2.86 10.37
N CYS A 78 -0.56 1.76 10.45
CA CYS A 78 -0.24 1.12 11.73
C CYS A 78 0.68 1.99 12.59
N VAL A 79 1.67 2.68 12.00
CA VAL A 79 2.50 3.65 12.76
C VAL A 79 1.64 4.74 13.39
N ALA A 80 0.72 5.33 12.63
CA ALA A 80 -0.16 6.38 13.12
C ALA A 80 -1.10 5.90 14.23
N LYS A 81 -1.65 4.68 14.10
CA LYS A 81 -2.39 4.01 15.18
C LYS A 81 -1.52 3.81 16.42
N PHE A 82 -0.32 3.26 16.25
CA PHE A 82 0.59 2.94 17.35
C PHE A 82 0.93 4.20 18.16
N ILE A 83 1.36 5.28 17.50
CA ILE A 83 1.76 6.50 18.21
C ILE A 83 0.58 7.17 18.91
N HIS A 84 -0.63 7.07 18.36
CA HIS A 84 -1.84 7.56 19.01
C HIS A 84 -2.17 6.72 20.25
N ASP A 85 -2.34 5.41 20.07
CA ASP A 85 -2.86 4.50 21.09
C ASP A 85 -1.87 4.28 22.25
N HIS A 86 -0.56 4.38 21.98
CA HIS A 86 0.49 4.27 23.01
C HIS A 86 0.88 5.63 23.61
N GLY A 87 0.13 6.69 23.34
CA GLY A 87 0.29 7.99 23.99
C GLY A 87 1.51 8.81 23.54
N ILE A 88 2.21 8.40 22.47
CA ILE A 88 3.33 9.16 21.88
C ILE A 88 2.79 10.46 21.24
N ALA A 89 1.66 10.37 20.54
CA ALA A 89 0.95 11.49 19.92
C ALA A 89 -0.57 11.26 19.97
N ALA A 90 -1.17 11.41 21.15
CA ALA A 90 -2.59 11.18 21.40
C ALA A 90 -3.50 12.31 20.87
N ARG A 91 -3.60 12.44 19.54
CA ARG A 91 -4.49 13.40 18.86
C ARG A 91 -4.99 12.85 17.53
N PRO A 92 -6.17 13.29 17.03
CA PRO A 92 -6.79 12.73 15.83
C PRO A 92 -6.09 13.10 14.51
N ARG A 93 -5.02 13.90 14.56
CA ARG A 93 -4.17 14.22 13.41
C ARG A 93 -2.71 14.13 13.82
N VAL A 94 -1.97 13.26 13.18
CA VAL A 94 -0.55 13.00 13.47
C VAL A 94 0.30 13.16 12.21
N THR A 95 1.59 13.40 12.40
CA THR A 95 2.56 13.48 11.31
C THR A 95 3.63 12.40 11.44
N VAL A 96 3.98 11.75 10.33
CA VAL A 96 5.01 10.71 10.30
C VAL A 96 6.04 11.04 9.22
N GLU A 97 7.30 11.18 9.62
CA GLU A 97 8.43 11.31 8.71
C GLU A 97 8.72 9.94 8.07
N THR A 98 8.82 9.90 6.74
CA THR A 98 9.14 8.70 5.95
C THR A 98 10.28 8.99 4.97
N GLY A 99 10.73 7.98 4.23
CA GLY A 99 11.68 8.18 3.13
C GLY A 99 11.18 9.11 2.02
N ARG A 100 9.85 9.28 1.90
CA ARG A 100 9.20 10.20 0.96
C ARG A 100 8.95 11.60 1.53
N GLY A 101 9.35 11.87 2.77
CA GLY A 101 9.04 13.11 3.50
C GLY A 101 7.97 12.91 4.59
N VAL A 102 7.49 14.02 5.14
CA VAL A 102 6.50 14.02 6.24
C VAL A 102 5.09 13.86 5.67
N LEU A 103 4.41 12.80 6.11
CA LEU A 103 3.00 12.53 5.80
C LEU A 103 2.12 13.02 6.95
N THR A 104 0.97 13.60 6.62
CA THR A 104 -0.08 13.92 7.60
C THR A 104 -1.15 12.84 7.53
N LEU A 105 -1.53 12.31 8.69
CA LEU A 105 -2.52 11.24 8.81
C LEU A 105 -3.65 11.69 9.73
N ASP A 106 -4.88 11.53 9.25
CA ASP A 106 -6.11 11.80 10.00
C ASP A 106 -6.66 10.49 10.56
N LEU A 107 -6.99 10.47 11.85
CA LEU A 107 -7.44 9.29 12.57
C LEU A 107 -8.92 9.42 12.92
N THR A 108 -9.68 8.36 12.61
CA THR A 108 -11.00 8.16 13.20
C THR A 108 -10.82 7.38 14.49
N VAL A 109 -11.00 8.07 15.62
CA VAL A 109 -10.79 7.52 16.97
C VAL A 109 -12.13 7.11 17.57
N GLU A 110 -12.22 5.87 18.04
CA GLU A 110 -13.40 5.33 18.71
C GLU A 110 -12.99 4.65 20.01
N ALA A 111 -13.69 4.98 21.10
CA ALA A 111 -13.38 4.48 22.44
C ALA A 111 -11.91 4.68 22.87
N GLY A 112 -11.27 5.75 22.39
CA GLY A 112 -9.87 6.09 22.69
C GLY A 112 -8.83 5.41 21.81
N GLU A 113 -9.23 4.54 20.87
CA GLU A 113 -8.34 3.85 19.95
C GLU A 113 -8.53 4.32 18.51
N ALA A 114 -7.46 4.45 17.73
CA ALA A 114 -7.56 4.71 16.31
C ALA A 114 -8.13 3.48 15.57
N ARG A 115 -9.25 3.64 14.88
CA ARG A 115 -9.92 2.59 14.10
C ARG A 115 -9.60 2.66 12.62
N LEU A 116 -9.73 3.86 12.05
CA LEU A 116 -9.42 4.13 10.66
C LEU A 116 -8.34 5.20 10.58
N VAL A 117 -7.47 5.06 9.58
CA VAL A 117 -6.42 6.02 9.30
C VAL A 117 -6.53 6.44 7.85
N ARG A 118 -6.73 7.74 7.65
CA ARG A 118 -6.73 8.40 6.35
C ARG A 118 -5.34 8.95 6.06
N VAL A 119 -4.81 8.58 4.90
CA VAL A 119 -3.47 8.93 4.42
C VAL A 119 -3.62 9.77 3.15
N ASP A 120 -2.90 10.88 3.09
CA ASP A 120 -2.63 11.58 1.83
C ASP A 120 -1.55 10.82 1.05
N MET A 121 -1.93 10.23 -0.08
CA MET A 121 -1.06 9.40 -0.92
C MET A 121 -0.33 10.21 -2.01
N GLY A 122 -0.55 11.52 -2.04
CA GLY A 122 -0.08 12.43 -3.08
C GLY A 122 -0.93 12.36 -4.35
N ALA A 123 -0.61 13.27 -5.29
CA ALA A 123 -1.25 13.32 -6.59
C ALA A 123 -0.83 12.12 -7.47
N PRO A 124 -1.74 11.59 -8.31
CA PRO A 124 -1.37 10.55 -9.26
C PRO A 124 -0.53 11.13 -10.40
N ILE A 125 0.42 10.33 -10.87
CA ILE A 125 1.23 10.60 -12.05
C ILE A 125 0.54 9.92 -13.24
N LEU A 126 0.06 10.73 -14.18
CA LEU A 126 -0.70 10.28 -15.35
C LEU A 126 0.09 10.33 -16.66
N ARG A 127 1.23 11.02 -16.67
CA ARG A 127 2.09 11.12 -17.86
C ARG A 127 2.77 9.80 -18.15
N ALA A 128 2.60 9.28 -19.36
CA ALA A 128 3.09 7.95 -19.74
C ALA A 128 4.60 7.76 -19.48
N GLU A 129 5.41 8.78 -19.81
CA GLU A 129 6.86 8.79 -19.60
C GLU A 129 7.26 8.73 -18.12
N GLU A 130 6.43 9.29 -17.23
CA GLU A 130 6.64 9.32 -15.78
C GLU A 130 6.09 8.07 -15.07
N ILE A 131 5.22 7.29 -15.73
CA ILE A 131 4.75 5.95 -15.32
C ILE A 131 5.73 4.84 -15.75
N PRO A 132 6.88 5.20 -16.32
CA PRO A 132 7.57 4.48 -17.40
C PRO A 132 6.76 3.37 -18.11
N THR A 133 5.87 3.75 -19.02
CA THR A 133 5.19 2.83 -19.95
C THR A 133 5.42 3.24 -21.41
N ASN A 134 5.50 2.24 -22.28
CA ASN A 134 5.56 2.40 -23.74
C ASN A 134 4.18 2.22 -24.40
N LEU A 135 3.11 2.09 -23.60
CA LEU A 135 1.74 2.09 -24.13
C LEU A 135 1.43 3.45 -24.76
N PRO A 136 0.72 3.50 -25.90
CA PRO A 136 0.31 4.76 -26.52
C PRO A 136 -0.67 5.54 -25.64
N GLY A 137 -0.71 6.86 -25.84
CA GLY A 137 -1.63 7.78 -25.15
C GLY A 137 -0.98 8.52 -23.98
N ASP A 138 -1.48 9.72 -23.71
CA ASP A 138 -1.06 10.53 -22.57
C ASP A 138 -2.24 11.41 -22.10
N PRO A 139 -3.03 10.98 -21.10
CA PRO A 139 -2.85 9.78 -20.28
C PRO A 139 -3.13 8.46 -21.03
N VAL A 140 -2.56 7.36 -20.52
CA VAL A 140 -2.78 5.99 -21.01
C VAL A 140 -4.09 5.45 -20.43
N ILE A 141 -5.18 5.52 -21.20
CA ILE A 141 -6.54 5.11 -20.79
C ILE A 141 -7.08 4.07 -21.77
N ASP A 142 -7.55 2.93 -21.23
CA ASP A 142 -8.17 1.83 -21.99
C ASP A 142 -7.41 1.44 -23.27
N VAL A 143 -6.09 1.27 -23.14
CA VAL A 143 -5.23 0.90 -24.25
C VAL A 143 -5.23 -0.63 -24.43
N PRO A 144 -5.50 -1.14 -25.64
CA PRO A 144 -5.46 -2.57 -25.90
C PRO A 144 -4.03 -3.11 -25.81
N LEU A 145 -3.88 -4.25 -25.15
CA LEU A 145 -2.65 -5.03 -25.08
C LEU A 145 -2.98 -6.52 -25.18
N GLU A 146 -2.33 -7.21 -26.11
CA GLU A 146 -2.43 -8.66 -26.21
C GLU A 146 -1.61 -9.31 -25.09
N ILE A 147 -2.26 -10.10 -24.24
CA ILE A 147 -1.63 -10.84 -23.14
C ILE A 147 -2.12 -12.28 -23.20
N GLY A 148 -1.20 -13.22 -23.43
CA GLY A 148 -1.54 -14.65 -23.47
C GLY A 148 -2.56 -15.00 -24.57
N GLY A 149 -2.50 -14.30 -25.72
CA GLY A 149 -3.39 -14.53 -26.87
C GLY A 149 -4.81 -13.96 -26.71
N LYS A 150 -5.02 -13.05 -25.76
CA LYS A 150 -6.27 -12.31 -25.57
C LYS A 150 -5.98 -10.81 -25.45
N ASP A 151 -6.85 -9.99 -26.01
CA ASP A 151 -6.77 -8.54 -25.86
C ASP A 151 -7.42 -8.09 -24.55
N PHE A 152 -6.71 -7.25 -23.81
CA PHE A 152 -7.23 -6.56 -22.65
C PHE A 152 -7.05 -5.07 -22.78
N LEU A 153 -7.95 -4.29 -22.20
CA LEU A 153 -7.81 -2.84 -22.08
C LEU A 153 -7.12 -2.52 -20.76
N LEU A 154 -6.05 -1.72 -20.82
CA LEU A 154 -5.30 -1.29 -19.65
C LEU A 154 -5.31 0.22 -19.53
N THR A 155 -5.53 0.69 -18.31
CA THR A 155 -5.27 2.07 -17.91
C THR A 155 -4.02 2.08 -17.03
N ALA A 156 -3.05 2.94 -17.35
CA ALA A 156 -1.81 3.04 -16.59
C ALA A 156 -1.82 4.30 -15.70
N VAL A 157 -1.44 4.12 -14.44
CA VAL A 157 -1.36 5.18 -13.42
C VAL A 157 -0.10 4.95 -12.60
N SER A 158 0.53 6.00 -12.08
CA SER A 158 1.58 5.87 -11.06
C SER A 158 1.21 6.62 -9.79
N MET A 159 1.44 6.00 -8.64
CA MET A 159 1.36 6.64 -7.31
C MET A 159 2.77 6.87 -6.71
N GLY A 160 3.76 6.98 -7.59
CA GLY A 160 5.21 6.89 -7.31
C GLY A 160 5.81 5.56 -7.76
N ASN A 161 4.98 4.53 -7.91
CA ASN A 161 5.29 3.25 -8.54
C ASN A 161 4.25 2.94 -9.63
N PRO A 162 4.60 2.14 -10.67
CA PRO A 162 3.73 1.94 -11.82
C PRO A 162 2.62 0.93 -11.56
N HIS A 163 1.41 1.23 -12.03
CA HIS A 163 0.20 0.42 -11.92
C HIS A 163 -0.50 0.27 -13.29
N ALA A 164 -0.94 -0.94 -13.59
CA ALA A 164 -1.76 -1.28 -14.74
C ALA A 164 -3.10 -1.82 -14.24
N VAL A 165 -4.18 -1.14 -14.59
CA VAL A 165 -5.55 -1.46 -14.15
C VAL A 165 -6.34 -2.03 -15.31
N LEU A 166 -6.94 -3.20 -15.08
CA LEU A 166 -7.78 -3.93 -16.02
C LEU A 166 -9.18 -4.05 -15.42
N PHE A 167 -10.20 -3.60 -16.15
CA PHE A 167 -11.59 -3.81 -15.76
C PHE A 167 -12.11 -5.12 -16.37
N VAL A 168 -12.73 -5.96 -15.54
CA VAL A 168 -13.21 -7.29 -15.89
C VAL A 168 -14.59 -7.52 -15.30
N ASP A 169 -15.33 -8.50 -15.84
CA ASP A 169 -16.67 -8.82 -15.36
C ASP A 169 -16.67 -9.58 -14.02
N ASP A 170 -15.65 -10.40 -13.77
CA ASP A 170 -15.52 -11.22 -12.56
C ASP A 170 -14.05 -11.36 -12.16
N VAL A 171 -13.67 -10.77 -11.03
CA VAL A 171 -12.28 -10.84 -10.52
C VAL A 171 -11.91 -12.23 -9.99
N ALA A 172 -12.88 -13.03 -9.54
CA ALA A 172 -12.64 -14.39 -9.05
C ALA A 172 -12.35 -15.36 -10.20
N ALA A 173 -13.03 -15.19 -11.34
CA ALA A 173 -12.79 -15.99 -12.54
C ALA A 173 -11.52 -15.59 -13.32
N PHE A 174 -10.98 -14.38 -13.09
CA PHE A 174 -9.78 -13.93 -13.80
C PHE A 174 -8.53 -14.74 -13.39
N PRO A 175 -7.77 -15.30 -14.35
CA PRO A 175 -6.59 -16.13 -14.09
C PRO A 175 -5.35 -15.27 -13.77
N LEU A 176 -5.42 -14.52 -12.67
CA LEU A 176 -4.40 -13.54 -12.28
C LEU A 176 -3.03 -14.16 -12.06
N GLU A 177 -2.97 -15.36 -11.51
CA GLU A 177 -1.73 -16.10 -11.27
C GLU A 177 -1.02 -16.48 -12.56
N ALA A 178 -1.77 -16.71 -13.64
CA ALA A 178 -1.22 -17.05 -14.94
C ALA A 178 -0.87 -15.81 -15.78
N LEU A 179 -1.71 -14.78 -15.76
CA LEU A 179 -1.55 -13.58 -16.61
C LEU A 179 -0.76 -12.45 -15.92
N GLY A 180 -0.84 -12.34 -14.59
CA GLY A 180 -0.11 -11.35 -13.79
C GLY A 180 1.38 -11.29 -14.09
N PRO A 181 2.13 -12.41 -14.09
CA PRO A 181 3.56 -12.40 -14.44
C PRO A 181 3.85 -11.93 -15.87
N LEU A 182 2.94 -12.21 -16.81
CA LEU A 182 3.08 -11.80 -18.21
C LEU A 182 2.94 -10.29 -18.36
N ILE A 183 1.97 -9.70 -17.65
CA ILE A 183 1.73 -8.25 -17.64
C ILE A 183 2.84 -7.53 -16.87
N GLU A 184 3.21 -8.04 -15.67
CA GLU A 184 4.28 -7.48 -14.84
C GLU A 184 5.56 -7.28 -15.66
N ARG A 185 5.91 -8.25 -16.51
CA ARG A 185 7.16 -8.28 -17.29
C ARG A 185 6.98 -7.88 -18.75
N HIS A 186 5.80 -7.38 -19.12
CA HIS A 186 5.52 -7.05 -20.51
C HIS A 186 6.48 -5.95 -21.01
N PRO A 187 7.01 -6.02 -22.24
CA PRO A 187 7.93 -4.99 -22.79
C PRO A 187 7.37 -3.56 -22.81
N ALA A 188 6.05 -3.43 -22.71
CA ALA A 188 5.38 -2.14 -22.55
C ALA A 188 5.68 -1.47 -21.19
N PHE A 189 6.18 -2.19 -20.20
CA PHE A 189 6.53 -1.66 -18.87
C PHE A 189 8.01 -1.93 -18.57
N PRO A 190 8.94 -1.06 -19.03
CA PRO A 190 10.38 -1.27 -18.87
C PRO A 190 10.85 -1.47 -17.42
N LYS A 191 10.15 -0.86 -16.45
CA LYS A 191 10.44 -1.00 -15.01
C LYS A 191 9.53 -2.00 -14.30
N ARG A 192 8.90 -2.89 -15.07
CA ARG A 192 7.81 -3.78 -14.66
C ARG A 192 6.62 -3.01 -14.07
N VAL A 193 5.51 -3.69 -13.77
CA VAL A 193 4.28 -3.01 -13.31
C VAL A 193 3.52 -3.83 -12.27
N ASN A 194 2.81 -3.16 -11.36
CA ASN A 194 1.80 -3.81 -10.52
C ASN A 194 0.50 -3.94 -11.30
N VAL A 195 -0.15 -5.09 -11.22
CA VAL A 195 -1.33 -5.40 -12.03
C VAL A 195 -2.54 -5.51 -11.13
N HIS A 196 -3.61 -4.80 -11.48
CA HIS A 196 -4.86 -4.80 -10.74
C HIS A 196 -6.00 -5.19 -11.67
N VAL A 197 -6.74 -6.21 -11.28
CA VAL A 197 -7.99 -6.61 -11.95
C VAL A 197 -9.15 -6.14 -11.11
N VAL A 198 -10.13 -5.50 -11.75
CA VAL A 198 -11.18 -4.75 -11.08
C VAL A 198 -12.54 -5.10 -11.67
N GLU A 199 -13.45 -5.51 -10.80
CA GLU A 199 -14.87 -5.65 -11.10
C GLU A 199 -15.58 -4.43 -10.52
N VAL A 200 -16.34 -3.73 -11.36
CA VAL A 200 -17.12 -2.55 -10.93
C VAL A 200 -18.47 -3.04 -10.43
N VAL A 201 -18.70 -2.94 -9.12
CA VAL A 201 -19.97 -3.32 -8.49
C VAL A 201 -20.98 -2.19 -8.62
N SER A 202 -20.53 -0.96 -8.42
CA SER A 202 -21.31 0.27 -8.64
C SER A 202 -20.37 1.46 -8.90
N PRO A 203 -20.88 2.65 -9.27
CA PRO A 203 -20.03 3.83 -9.44
C PRO A 203 -19.24 4.24 -8.18
N SER A 204 -19.57 3.72 -7.00
CA SER A 204 -18.89 3.99 -5.73
C SER A 204 -18.31 2.73 -5.06
N GLU A 205 -18.27 1.60 -5.76
CA GLU A 205 -17.87 0.32 -5.15
C GLU A 205 -17.21 -0.60 -6.18
N VAL A 206 -16.06 -1.16 -5.84
CA VAL A 206 -15.30 -2.09 -6.70
C VAL A 206 -14.79 -3.28 -5.90
N ARG A 207 -14.61 -4.41 -6.57
CA ARG A 207 -13.80 -5.53 -6.08
C ARG A 207 -12.50 -5.58 -6.85
N MET A 208 -11.39 -5.86 -6.18
CA MET A 208 -10.10 -5.95 -6.87
C MET A 208 -9.23 -7.09 -6.35
N ARG A 209 -8.38 -7.62 -7.24
CA ARG A 209 -7.23 -8.48 -6.89
C ARG A 209 -5.97 -7.88 -7.49
N THR A 210 -4.85 -8.14 -6.83
CA THR A 210 -3.56 -7.55 -7.21
C THR A 210 -2.50 -8.62 -7.43
N TRP A 211 -1.73 -8.45 -8.51
CA TRP A 211 -0.41 -9.05 -8.68
C TRP A 211 0.63 -7.93 -8.51
N GLU A 212 1.35 -7.94 -7.39
CA GLU A 212 2.38 -6.96 -7.10
C GLU A 212 3.70 -7.34 -7.76
N ARG A 213 4.35 -6.31 -8.33
CA ARG A 213 5.67 -6.42 -8.95
C ARG A 213 6.67 -6.99 -7.96
N GLY A 214 7.23 -8.15 -8.28
CA GLY A 214 8.20 -8.85 -7.44
C GLY A 214 7.63 -9.69 -6.29
N SER A 215 6.33 -9.58 -5.98
CA SER A 215 5.71 -10.29 -4.84
C SER A 215 4.64 -11.30 -5.28
N GLY A 216 4.00 -11.11 -6.44
CA GLY A 216 2.90 -11.96 -6.89
C GLY A 216 1.57 -11.55 -6.26
N VAL A 217 0.68 -12.51 -5.99
CA VAL A 217 -0.65 -12.21 -5.45
C VAL A 217 -0.56 -11.80 -3.99
N THR A 218 -1.06 -10.60 -3.66
CA THR A 218 -1.08 -10.05 -2.30
C THR A 218 -2.50 -9.82 -1.80
N LEU A 219 -2.68 -9.77 -0.48
CA LEU A 219 -3.97 -9.54 0.15
C LEU A 219 -4.44 -8.09 0.04
N ALA A 220 -3.52 -7.14 0.02
CA ALA A 220 -3.83 -5.72 -0.10
C ALA A 220 -2.65 -4.92 -0.65
N CYS A 221 -2.95 -3.96 -1.53
CA CYS A 221 -1.99 -3.02 -2.09
C CYS A 221 -2.56 -1.60 -2.02
N GLY A 222 -2.06 -0.76 -1.09
CA GLY A 222 -2.63 0.58 -0.86
C GLY A 222 -2.46 1.53 -2.06
N THR A 223 -1.26 1.59 -2.64
CA THR A 223 -1.02 2.38 -3.87
C THR A 223 -1.79 1.82 -5.07
N GLY A 224 -1.95 0.50 -5.14
CA GLY A 224 -2.80 -0.16 -6.13
C GLY A 224 -4.26 0.24 -6.05
N ALA A 225 -4.84 0.25 -4.85
CA ALA A 225 -6.21 0.70 -4.64
C ALA A 225 -6.41 2.19 -5.01
N CYS A 226 -5.43 3.04 -4.70
CA CYS A 226 -5.42 4.42 -5.15
C CYS A 226 -5.41 4.53 -6.68
N ALA A 227 -4.55 3.76 -7.36
CA ALA A 227 -4.49 3.70 -8.82
C ALA A 227 -5.80 3.19 -9.44
N VAL A 228 -6.48 2.23 -8.80
CA VAL A 228 -7.81 1.76 -9.22
C VAL A 228 -8.86 2.87 -9.13
N CYS A 229 -8.87 3.65 -8.04
CA CYS A 229 -9.76 4.81 -7.91
C CYS A 229 -9.54 5.82 -9.03
N VAL A 230 -8.28 6.15 -9.33
CA VAL A 230 -7.91 7.07 -10.39
C VAL A 230 -8.31 6.53 -11.77
N ALA A 231 -7.99 5.28 -12.07
CA ALA A 231 -8.35 4.63 -13.33
C ALA A 231 -9.88 4.54 -13.54
N GLY A 232 -10.64 4.29 -12.46
CA GLY A 232 -12.10 4.27 -12.51
C GLY A 232 -12.70 5.63 -12.89
N VAL A 233 -12.16 6.72 -12.36
CA VAL A 233 -12.53 8.09 -12.75
C VAL A 233 -12.13 8.39 -14.19
N LEU A 234 -10.88 8.10 -14.57
CA LEU A 234 -10.37 8.40 -15.91
C LEU A 234 -11.14 7.68 -17.03
N THR A 235 -11.66 6.49 -16.74
CA THR A 235 -12.43 5.68 -17.67
C THR A 235 -13.94 5.91 -17.58
N GLY A 236 -14.41 6.76 -16.67
CA GLY A 236 -15.83 7.02 -16.44
C GLY A 236 -16.60 5.83 -15.85
N ARG A 237 -15.91 4.86 -15.25
CA ARG A 237 -16.50 3.66 -14.65
C ARG A 237 -16.90 3.86 -13.19
N THR A 238 -16.24 4.78 -12.48
CA THR A 238 -16.55 5.13 -11.09
C THR A 238 -16.53 6.64 -10.88
N GLY A 239 -17.10 7.10 -9.77
CA GLY A 239 -16.88 8.44 -9.24
C GLY A 239 -15.52 8.58 -8.55
N GLY A 240 -15.23 9.78 -8.06
CA GLY A 240 -13.99 10.10 -7.32
C GLY A 240 -13.96 9.60 -5.88
N ARG A 241 -15.01 8.93 -5.40
CA ARG A 241 -15.05 8.28 -4.09
C ARG A 241 -15.54 6.86 -4.25
N ILE A 242 -14.73 5.89 -3.84
CA ILE A 242 -15.07 4.47 -3.96
C ILE A 242 -14.72 3.70 -2.70
N LEU A 243 -15.49 2.65 -2.42
CA LEU A 243 -15.11 1.56 -1.55
C LEU A 243 -14.46 0.46 -2.40
N ALA A 244 -13.22 0.10 -2.11
CA ALA A 244 -12.52 -1.01 -2.77
C ALA A 244 -12.45 -2.21 -1.83
N HIS A 245 -13.02 -3.33 -2.27
CA HIS A 245 -12.92 -4.62 -1.61
C HIS A 245 -11.67 -5.36 -2.11
N LEU A 246 -10.66 -5.49 -1.24
CA LEU A 246 -9.47 -6.30 -1.49
C LEU A 246 -9.61 -7.64 -0.75
N PRO A 247 -8.81 -8.67 -1.10
CA PRO A 247 -8.85 -9.95 -0.38
C PRO A 247 -8.61 -9.81 1.13
N GLY A 248 -7.79 -8.85 1.55
CA GLY A 248 -7.48 -8.55 2.95
C GLY A 248 -8.49 -7.65 3.67
N GLY A 249 -9.51 -7.15 2.97
CA GLY A 249 -10.55 -6.25 3.48
C GLY A 249 -10.65 -4.94 2.70
N ASP A 250 -11.29 -3.94 3.31
CA ASP A 250 -11.78 -2.78 2.58
C ASP A 250 -10.90 -1.54 2.74
N LEU A 251 -10.82 -0.75 1.66
CA LEU A 251 -10.25 0.60 1.66
C LEU A 251 -11.29 1.59 1.12
N GLU A 252 -11.41 2.75 1.76
CA GLU A 252 -12.12 3.90 1.19
C GLU A 252 -11.12 4.80 0.47
N LEU A 253 -11.40 5.12 -0.79
CA LEU A 253 -10.53 5.91 -1.63
C LEU A 253 -11.26 7.17 -2.07
N GLU A 254 -10.53 8.27 -2.11
CA GLU A 254 -11.04 9.54 -2.58
C GLU A 254 -10.00 10.26 -3.43
N TRP A 255 -10.38 10.56 -4.67
CA TRP A 255 -9.68 11.46 -5.56
C TRP A 255 -10.67 12.56 -5.99
N PRO A 256 -10.66 13.72 -5.30
CA PRO A 256 -11.74 14.70 -5.41
C PRO A 256 -11.71 15.47 -6.74
N ASP A 257 -10.52 15.68 -7.31
CA ASP A 257 -10.31 16.33 -8.59
C ASP A 257 -8.96 15.88 -9.20
N ARG A 258 -8.69 16.27 -10.46
CA ARG A 258 -7.56 15.77 -11.24
C ARG A 258 -6.18 16.22 -10.74
N ASP A 259 -6.11 17.35 -10.04
CA ASP A 259 -4.85 17.96 -9.59
C ASP A 259 -4.63 17.77 -8.08
N ALA A 260 -5.61 17.19 -7.39
CA ALA A 260 -5.56 16.87 -5.98
C ALA A 260 -4.83 15.55 -5.69
N SER A 261 -4.43 15.43 -4.43
CA SER A 261 -4.01 14.17 -3.85
C SER A 261 -5.11 13.11 -3.87
N VAL A 262 -4.69 11.84 -4.00
CA VAL A 262 -5.54 10.70 -3.66
C VAL A 262 -5.45 10.48 -2.15
N PHE A 263 -6.60 10.30 -1.50
CA PHE A 263 -6.69 9.93 -0.11
C PHE A 263 -7.11 8.47 0.02
N MET A 264 -6.47 7.76 0.94
CA MET A 264 -6.77 6.38 1.26
C MET A 264 -7.08 6.25 2.74
N THR A 265 -8.27 5.78 3.07
CA THR A 265 -8.67 5.45 4.45
C THR A 265 -8.76 3.94 4.58
N GLY A 266 -8.19 3.40 5.65
CA GLY A 266 -8.31 1.98 5.96
C GLY A 266 -8.02 1.67 7.42
N PRO A 267 -8.32 0.44 7.86
CA PRO A 267 -8.04 0.02 9.21
C PRO A 267 -6.54 -0.25 9.42
N ALA A 268 -6.15 -0.24 10.69
CA ALA A 268 -4.88 -0.74 11.20
C ALA A 268 -5.17 -1.52 12.49
N THR A 269 -4.56 -2.69 12.65
CA THR A 269 -4.87 -3.61 13.76
C THR A 269 -3.60 -4.07 14.47
N GLU A 270 -3.55 -3.91 15.79
CA GLU A 270 -2.58 -4.60 16.64
C GLU A 270 -3.02 -6.03 16.84
N VAL A 271 -2.10 -6.98 16.66
CA VAL A 271 -2.39 -8.42 16.76
C VAL A 271 -1.92 -8.97 18.09
N PHE A 272 -0.64 -8.75 18.41
CA PHE A 272 -0.04 -9.14 19.69
C PHE A 272 1.24 -8.33 19.94
N SER A 273 1.72 -8.36 21.16
CA SER A 273 3.03 -7.79 21.54
C SER A 273 3.88 -8.85 22.25
N GLY A 274 5.19 -8.64 22.25
CA GLY A 274 6.12 -9.60 22.83
C GLY A 274 7.53 -9.06 23.02
N THR A 275 8.41 -9.92 23.50
CA THR A 275 9.84 -9.66 23.62
C THR A 275 10.62 -10.69 22.82
N TRP A 276 11.37 -10.23 21.83
CA TRP A 276 12.27 -11.04 21.04
C TRP A 276 13.64 -11.15 21.74
N PRO A 277 14.13 -12.37 22.04
CA PRO A 277 15.32 -12.58 22.86
C PRO A 277 16.65 -12.41 22.09
N GLN A 278 16.64 -12.46 20.76
CA GLN A 278 17.82 -12.32 19.91
C GLN A 278 17.89 -10.91 19.32
N ALA A 279 18.52 -9.97 20.03
CA ALA A 279 18.85 -8.66 19.49
C ALA A 279 20.27 -8.30 19.85
#